data_AF-A0A9P3PYA7-F1
#
_entry.id   AF-A0A9P3PYA7-F1
#
_cell.length_a   1.000
_cell.length_b   1.000
_cell.length_c   1.000
_cell.angle_alpha   90.00
_cell.angle_beta   90.00
_cell.angle_gamma   90.00
#
_symmetry.space_group_name_H-M   'P 1'
#
loop_
_entity.id
_entity.type
_entity.pdbx_description
1 polymer ?
#
loop_
_entity_poly.entity_id
_entity_poly.type
_entity_poly.pdbx_seq_one_letter_code
_entity_poly.pdbx_strand_id
1 'polypeptide(L)'
;MLTLFKPWRNGRDLKSSDEDWNNAFSHHDFSKRHLEIMRNMNIRYECLDARDDFYAELKSGAITFPGNGVTTSDIEEMQQRDQFKGDEGGDTADFGIQDIDDIPGKKELRRRADMANMTADMAHLGWD
;
A
#
# COMPACT_ATOMS: atom_id res chain seq x y z
N MET A 1 6.02 6.39 22.17
CA MET A 1 5.25 5.36 22.89
C MET A 1 4.52 5.89 24.13
N LEU A 2 5.10 6.76 24.98
CA LEU A 2 4.43 7.25 26.21
C LEU A 2 3.02 7.83 25.98
N THR A 3 2.84 8.58 24.90
CA THR A 3 1.55 9.20 24.51
C THR A 3 0.38 8.22 24.37
N LEU A 4 0.66 6.94 24.14
CA LEU A 4 -0.37 5.90 23.93
C LEU A 4 -0.74 5.17 25.22
N PHE A 5 0.20 5.07 26.17
CA PHE A 5 0.07 4.21 27.35
C PHE A 5 0.04 4.97 28.67
N LYS A 6 0.43 6.25 28.67
CA LYS A 6 0.35 7.15 29.80
C LYS A 6 -0.77 8.16 29.55
N PRO A 7 -1.77 8.32 30.43
CA PRO A 7 -2.76 9.37 30.29
C PRO A 7 -2.08 10.74 30.35
N TRP A 8 -2.45 11.64 29.44
CA TRP A 8 -1.89 12.99 29.38
C TRP A 8 -2.91 13.98 28.82
N ARG A 9 -2.85 15.23 29.27
CA ARG A 9 -3.54 16.37 28.68
C ARG A 9 -2.55 17.36 28.07
N ASN A 10 -1.37 17.49 28.68
CA ASN A 10 -0.30 18.37 28.23
C ASN A 10 1.03 17.61 28.13
N GLY A 11 1.98 18.12 27.35
CA GLY A 11 3.30 17.48 27.19
C GLY A 11 4.09 17.31 28.50
N ARG A 12 3.83 18.19 29.49
CA ARG A 12 4.42 18.10 30.84
C ARG A 12 3.95 16.87 31.63
N ASP A 13 2.79 16.32 31.30
CA ASP A 13 2.29 15.09 31.93
C ASP A 13 3.09 13.88 31.45
N LEU A 14 3.66 13.96 30.24
CA LEU A 14 4.47 12.87 29.67
C LEU A 14 5.89 12.87 30.22
N LYS A 15 6.49 14.05 30.33
CA LYS A 15 7.92 14.24 30.64
C LYS A 15 8.12 15.55 31.41
N SER A 16 8.97 15.53 32.44
CA SER A 16 9.40 16.76 33.14
C SER A 16 10.27 17.64 32.24
N SER A 17 10.37 18.94 32.55
CA SER A 17 11.20 19.89 31.78
C SER A 17 12.68 19.51 31.78
N ASP A 18 13.16 18.94 32.87
CA ASP A 18 14.58 18.70 33.12
C ASP A 18 14.99 17.24 32.87
N GLU A 19 14.03 16.41 32.47
CA GLU A 19 14.26 15.01 32.18
C GLU A 19 14.62 14.82 30.69
N ASP A 20 15.07 13.64 30.28
CA ASP A 20 15.17 13.23 28.88
C ASP A 20 14.05 12.25 28.49
N TRP A 21 13.68 12.21 27.21
CA TRP A 21 12.61 11.31 26.75
C TRP A 21 12.93 9.83 27.01
N ASN A 22 14.21 9.46 26.91
CA ASN A 22 14.65 8.10 27.21
C ASN A 22 14.44 7.78 28.69
N ASN A 23 14.80 8.71 29.57
CA ASN A 23 14.64 8.54 31.01
C ASN A 23 13.15 8.46 31.40
N ALA A 24 12.32 9.35 30.86
CA ALA A 24 10.87 9.35 31.10
C ALA A 24 10.19 8.07 30.62
N PHE A 25 10.68 7.49 29.51
CA PHE A 25 10.19 6.22 28.99
C PHE A 25 10.61 5.05 29.89
N SER A 26 11.89 4.98 30.28
CA SER A 26 12.42 3.92 31.14
C SER A 26 11.83 3.92 32.54
N HIS A 27 11.48 5.08 33.09
CA HIS A 27 10.86 5.20 34.42
C HIS A 27 9.36 4.92 34.42
N HIS A 28 8.71 4.86 33.24
CA HIS A 28 7.28 4.62 33.19
C HIS A 28 6.97 3.12 33.34
N ASP A 29 6.16 2.78 34.33
CA ASP A 29 5.71 1.41 34.56
C ASP A 29 4.69 0.97 33.51
N PHE A 30 5.13 0.12 32.58
CA PHE A 30 4.27 -0.50 31.59
C PHE A 30 3.66 -1.80 32.13
N SER A 31 2.35 -1.98 31.92
CA SER A 31 1.73 -3.28 32.17
C SER A 31 2.26 -4.32 31.17
N LYS A 32 2.18 -5.61 31.54
CA LYS A 32 2.53 -6.72 30.63
C LYS A 32 1.81 -6.60 29.28
N ARG A 33 0.54 -6.19 29.30
CA ARG A 33 -0.27 -5.99 28.10
C ARG A 33 0.26 -4.84 27.23
N HIS A 34 0.72 -3.75 27.83
CA HIS A 34 1.32 -2.64 27.07
C HIS A 34 2.59 -3.11 26.34
N LEU A 35 3.43 -3.92 27.00
CA LEU A 35 4.64 -4.47 26.39
C LEU A 35 4.33 -5.43 25.23
N GLU A 36 3.30 -6.28 25.35
CA GLU A 36 2.83 -7.13 24.24
C GLU A 36 2.38 -6.30 23.04
N ILE A 37 1.60 -5.24 23.26
CA ILE A 37 1.14 -4.37 22.18
C ILE A 37 2.33 -3.65 21.54
N MET A 38 3.24 -3.09 22.34
CA MET A 38 4.43 -2.40 21.84
C MET A 38 5.30 -3.29 20.96
N ARG A 39 5.45 -4.57 21.32
CA ARG A 39 6.18 -5.56 20.50
C ARG A 39 5.57 -5.74 19.11
N ASN A 40 4.24 -5.64 19.00
CA ASN A 40 3.53 -5.97 17.77
C ASN A 40 3.22 -4.75 16.89
N MET A 41 3.54 -3.53 17.34
CA MET A 41 3.18 -2.29 16.63
C MET A 41 3.86 -2.16 15.27
N ASN A 42 5.05 -2.74 15.09
CA ASN A 42 5.84 -2.61 13.88
C ASN A 42 5.61 -3.76 12.89
N ILE A 43 4.97 -4.86 13.29
CA ILE A 43 4.83 -6.09 12.47
C ILE A 43 4.22 -5.79 11.11
N ARG A 44 3.18 -4.94 11.06
CA ARG A 44 2.54 -4.59 9.79
C ARG A 44 3.53 -3.93 8.82
N TYR A 45 4.35 -3.01 9.32
CA TYR A 45 5.32 -2.30 8.50
C TYR A 45 6.47 -3.21 8.09
N GLU A 46 6.99 -4.03 9.00
CA GLU A 46 8.01 -5.05 8.68
C GLU A 46 7.53 -6.00 7.56
N CYS A 47 6.28 -6.44 7.61
CA CYS A 47 5.70 -7.27 6.55
C CYS A 47 5.51 -6.52 5.22
N LEU A 48 5.17 -5.23 5.27
CA LEU A 48 5.03 -4.41 4.07
C LEU A 48 6.41 -4.16 3.43
N ASP A 49 7.42 -3.81 4.23
CA ASP A 49 8.79 -3.62 3.78
C ASP A 49 9.35 -4.90 3.18
N ALA A 50 9.24 -6.05 3.86
CA ALA A 50 9.72 -7.33 3.35
C ALA A 50 9.06 -7.73 2.02
N ARG A 51 7.77 -7.41 1.87
CA ARG A 51 7.04 -7.66 0.62
C ARG A 51 7.53 -6.74 -0.50
N ASP A 52 7.70 -5.46 -0.21
CA ASP A 52 8.10 -4.47 -1.20
C ASP A 52 9.58 -4.68 -1.61
N ASP A 53 10.45 -5.07 -0.68
CA ASP A 53 11.83 -5.51 -0.93
C ASP A 53 11.87 -6.72 -1.87
N PHE A 54 11.06 -7.74 -1.59
CA PHE A 54 10.95 -8.92 -2.45
C PHE A 54 10.56 -8.55 -3.89
N TYR A 55 9.61 -7.61 -4.06
CA TYR A 55 9.23 -7.13 -5.38
C TYR A 55 10.30 -6.28 -6.04
N ALA A 56 11.03 -5.46 -5.28
CA ALA A 56 12.15 -4.69 -5.80
C ALA A 56 13.27 -5.62 -6.31
N GLU A 57 13.60 -6.66 -5.56
CA GLU A 57 14.57 -7.68 -5.96
C GLU A 57 14.10 -8.47 -7.19
N LEU A 58 12.81 -8.82 -7.25
CA LEU A 58 12.21 -9.46 -8.43
C LEU A 58 12.29 -8.55 -9.68
N LYS A 59 11.93 -7.27 -9.54
CA LYS A 59 11.97 -6.30 -10.64
C LYS A 59 13.40 -6.00 -11.10
N SER A 60 14.37 -6.04 -10.19
CA SER A 60 15.79 -5.92 -10.51
C SER A 60 16.35 -7.11 -11.30
N GLY A 61 15.58 -8.21 -11.41
CA GLY A 61 16.01 -9.46 -12.02
C GLY A 61 16.97 -10.28 -11.15
N ALA A 62 17.14 -9.91 -9.88
CA ALA A 62 18.01 -10.62 -8.93
C ALA A 62 17.41 -11.97 -8.48
N ILE A 63 16.08 -12.10 -8.50
CA ILE A 63 15.36 -13.33 -8.14
C ILE A 63 14.71 -13.92 -9.39
N THR A 64 15.15 -15.13 -9.79
CA THR A 64 14.46 -15.96 -10.79
C THR A 64 13.72 -17.08 -10.07
N PHE A 65 12.39 -17.16 -10.22
CA PHE A 65 11.61 -18.26 -9.64
C PHE A 65 11.94 -19.58 -10.34
N PRO A 66 12.41 -20.63 -9.62
CA PRO A 66 12.58 -21.95 -10.20
C PRO A 66 11.22 -22.64 -10.25
N GLY A 67 10.58 -22.71 -11.42
CA GLY A 67 9.55 -23.74 -11.68
C GLY A 67 8.33 -23.32 -12.48
N ASN A 68 7.89 -22.07 -12.48
CA ASN A 68 6.77 -21.62 -13.31
C ASN A 68 7.20 -20.38 -14.08
N GLY A 69 7.05 -20.39 -15.40
CA GLY A 69 7.39 -19.31 -16.32
C GLY A 69 6.51 -18.06 -16.19
N VAL A 70 6.27 -17.62 -14.95
CA VAL A 70 5.63 -16.35 -14.61
C VAL A 70 6.67 -15.27 -14.84
N THR A 71 6.38 -14.41 -15.81
CA THR A 71 7.24 -13.29 -16.19
C THR A 71 6.98 -12.10 -15.26
N THR A 72 7.92 -11.16 -15.20
CA THR A 72 7.75 -9.90 -14.43
C THR A 72 6.48 -9.13 -14.84
N SER A 73 6.04 -9.27 -16.11
CA SER A 73 4.78 -8.71 -16.62
C SER A 73 3.52 -9.35 -16.04
N ASP A 74 3.52 -10.65 -15.75
CA ASP A 74 2.37 -11.35 -15.18
C ASP A 74 2.10 -10.92 -13.73
N ILE A 75 3.13 -10.42 -13.04
CA ILE A 75 3.09 -10.00 -11.63
C ILE A 75 2.67 -8.53 -11.49
N GLU A 76 3.07 -7.65 -12.40
CA GLU A 76 2.56 -6.26 -12.47
C GLU A 76 1.04 -6.22 -12.63
N GLU A 77 0.46 -7.23 -13.29
CA GLU A 77 -0.98 -7.35 -13.51
C GLU A 77 -1.75 -7.81 -12.25
N MET A 78 -1.10 -8.55 -11.34
CA MET A 78 -1.69 -8.92 -10.04
C MET A 78 -1.74 -7.74 -9.06
N GLN A 79 -0.80 -6.80 -9.16
CA GLN A 79 -0.73 -5.60 -8.29
C GLN A 79 -1.87 -4.59 -8.52
N GLN A 80 -2.48 -4.54 -9.71
CA GLN A 80 -3.54 -3.56 -10.00
C GLN A 80 -4.89 -3.88 -9.32
N ARG A 81 -5.06 -5.06 -8.71
CA ARG A 81 -6.35 -5.48 -8.13
C ARG A 81 -6.62 -4.93 -6.73
N ASP A 82 -5.58 -4.67 -5.92
CA ASP A 82 -5.73 -4.28 -4.49
C ASP A 82 -5.22 -2.87 -4.16
N GLN A 83 -4.72 -2.10 -5.14
CA GLN A 83 -4.16 -0.78 -4.88
C GLN A 83 -5.25 0.32 -4.92
N PHE A 84 -5.85 0.63 -3.77
CA PHE A 84 -6.49 1.94 -3.57
C PHE A 84 -5.38 3.00 -3.55
N LYS A 85 -5.07 3.57 -4.72
CA LYS A 85 -4.21 4.75 -4.81
C LYS A 85 -4.96 5.94 -4.20
N GLY A 86 -4.58 6.32 -2.98
CA GLY A 86 -4.66 7.72 -2.58
C GLY A 86 -3.78 8.50 -3.55
N ASP A 87 -4.40 9.44 -4.26
CA ASP A 87 -3.75 10.32 -5.23
C ASP A 87 -2.81 11.27 -4.47
N GLU A 88 -1.51 11.00 -4.49
CA GLU A 88 -0.46 11.92 -4.05
C GLU A 88 0.47 12.18 -5.24
N GLY A 89 0.32 13.36 -5.86
CA GLY A 89 1.24 13.80 -6.92
C GLY A 89 0.65 14.83 -7.85
N GLY A 90 0.29 16.00 -7.31
CA GLY A 90 -0.02 17.17 -8.12
C GLY A 90 1.22 17.64 -8.88
N ASP A 91 1.17 17.54 -10.20
CA ASP A 91 1.92 18.42 -11.10
C ASP A 91 0.96 19.54 -11.51
N THR A 92 1.15 20.73 -10.96
CA THR A 92 0.39 21.93 -11.32
C THR A 92 0.83 22.41 -12.69
N ALA A 93 0.22 21.86 -13.74
CA ALA A 93 0.16 22.48 -15.06
C ALA A 93 -1.30 22.88 -15.33
N ASP A 94 -1.67 24.07 -14.84
CA ASP A 94 -2.81 24.82 -15.34
C ASP A 94 -2.48 25.25 -16.78
N PHE A 95 -3.14 24.65 -17.78
CA PHE A 95 -3.65 25.32 -18.99
C PHE A 95 -4.39 24.30 -19.88
N GLY A 96 -5.72 24.42 -19.87
CA GLY A 96 -6.61 23.87 -20.90
C GLY A 96 -7.55 22.80 -20.38
N ILE A 97 -8.74 23.21 -19.95
CA ILE A 97 -9.91 22.33 -19.91
C ILE A 97 -10.17 21.89 -21.36
N GLN A 98 -9.60 20.76 -21.76
CA GLN A 98 -10.13 19.94 -22.84
C GLN A 98 -10.99 18.89 -22.15
N ASP A 99 -12.23 18.75 -22.61
CA ASP A 99 -13.23 17.86 -22.03
C ASP A 99 -12.64 16.47 -21.72
N ILE A 100 -12.37 16.22 -20.43
CA ILE A 100 -11.78 14.97 -19.91
C ILE A 100 -12.79 13.81 -19.98
N ASP A 101 -14.06 14.10 -20.23
CA ASP A 101 -15.17 13.17 -20.02
C ASP A 101 -15.21 11.99 -21.00
N ASP A 102 -14.44 12.02 -22.11
CA ASP A 102 -14.52 11.01 -23.17
C ASP A 102 -13.23 10.22 -23.43
N ILE A 103 -12.16 10.38 -22.63
CA ILE A 103 -10.95 9.56 -22.78
C ILE A 103 -11.01 8.37 -21.80
N PRO A 104 -11.41 7.16 -22.25
CA PRO A 104 -11.46 6.00 -21.39
C PRO A 104 -10.06 5.67 -20.87
N GLY A 105 -9.92 5.60 -19.56
CA GLY A 105 -8.67 5.16 -18.93
C GLY A 105 -8.28 3.74 -19.35
N LYS A 106 -7.01 3.37 -19.19
CA LYS A 106 -6.46 2.05 -19.59
C LYS A 106 -7.30 0.87 -19.11
N LYS A 107 -7.91 0.97 -17.93
CA LYS A 107 -8.81 -0.05 -17.36
C LYS A 107 -10.12 -0.20 -18.15
N GLU A 108 -10.73 0.91 -18.54
CA GLU A 108 -11.98 0.90 -19.32
C GLU A 108 -11.74 0.41 -20.75
N LEU A 109 -10.60 0.75 -21.35
CA LEU A 109 -10.19 0.22 -22.65
C LEU A 109 -10.05 -1.30 -22.65
N ARG A 110 -9.41 -1.87 -21.62
CA ARG A 110 -9.30 -3.33 -21.47
C ARG A 110 -10.66 -3.98 -21.24
N ARG A 111 -11.48 -3.44 -20.33
CA ARG A 111 -12.84 -3.95 -20.09
C ARG A 111 -13.68 -3.97 -21.36
N ARG A 112 -13.59 -2.94 -22.21
CA ARG A 112 -14.29 -2.89 -23.50
C ARG A 112 -13.75 -3.92 -24.49
N ALA A 113 -12.44 -4.14 -24.55
CA ALA A 113 -11.84 -5.17 -25.39
C ALA A 113 -12.28 -6.57 -24.95
N ASP A 114 -12.29 -6.84 -23.64
CA ASP A 114 -12.74 -8.12 -23.08
C ASP A 114 -14.23 -8.36 -23.38
N MET A 115 -15.07 -7.35 -23.18
CA MET A 115 -16.49 -7.40 -23.52
C MET A 115 -16.71 -7.64 -25.03
N ALA A 116 -15.92 -6.98 -25.90
CA ALA A 116 -16.01 -7.16 -27.34
C ALA A 116 -15.65 -8.60 -27.75
N ASN A 117 -14.58 -9.15 -27.19
CA ASN A 117 -14.18 -10.54 -27.42
C ASN A 117 -15.27 -11.51 -26.95
N MET A 118 -15.85 -11.26 -25.77
CA MET A 118 -16.95 -12.09 -25.23
C MET A 118 -18.19 -12.04 -26.12
N THR A 119 -18.56 -10.87 -26.64
CA THR A 119 -19.68 -10.73 -27.58
C THR A 119 -19.41 -11.43 -28.92
N ALA A 120 -18.18 -11.39 -29.42
CA ALA A 120 -17.80 -12.08 -30.65
C ALA A 120 -17.87 -13.61 -30.48
N ASP A 121 -17.40 -14.12 -29.34
CA ASP A 121 -17.48 -15.54 -29.01
C ASP A 121 -18.92 -16.00 -28.85
N MET A 122 -19.77 -15.22 -28.17
CA MET A 122 -21.20 -15.53 -28.03
C MET A 122 -21.92 -15.56 -29.39
N ALA A 123 -21.65 -14.57 -30.26
CA ALA A 123 -22.21 -14.54 -31.61
C ALA A 123 -21.73 -15.74 -32.45
N HIS A 124 -20.45 -16.12 -32.35
CA HIS A 124 -19.90 -17.28 -33.05
C HIS A 124 -20.53 -18.61 -32.57
N LEU A 125 -20.98 -18.67 -31.32
CA LEU A 125 -21.69 -19.80 -30.74
C LEU A 125 -23.20 -19.80 -31.04
N GLY A 126 -23.69 -18.80 -31.79
CA GLY A 126 -25.11 -18.66 -32.16
C GLY A 126 -26.00 -18.16 -31.01
N TRP A 127 -25.41 -17.48 -30.03
CA TRP A 127 -26.14 -16.80 -28.96
C TRP A 127 -26.38 -15.36 -29.42
N ASP A 128 -27.55 -15.12 -30.03
CA ASP A 128 -28.11 -13.78 -30.33
C ASP A 128 -28.98 -13.28 -29.17
#